data_AF-A0A1J4KE13-F1
#
_entry.id   AF-A0A1J4KE13-F1
#
_cell.length_a   1.000
_cell.length_b   1.000
_cell.length_c   1.000
_cell.angle_alpha   90.00
_cell.angle_beta   90.00
_cell.angle_gamma   90.00
#
_symmetry.space_group_name_H-M   'P 1'
#
loop_
_entity.id
_entity.type
_entity.pdbx_description
1 polymer ?
#
loop_
_entity_poly.entity_id
_entity_poly.type
_entity_poly.pdbx_seq_one_letter_code
_entity_poly.pdbx_strand_id
1 'polypeptide(L)'
;MVFGIIIQALHSSNLITYCPAHPSVVWYHPGPHVHNKCLSIDCKIFFCQYCSKWHLPNQCQIKADLPPCYRFCPRCKTMILKTEACNHITCHCRKHFCYYCGAGPWNEDSPVYSHLSEMHGGCINNPPDYRKYFLNESVNDKELMVFYEEYPQFRSSQS
;
A
#
# COMPACT_ATOMS: atom_id res chain seq x y z
N MET A 1 24.74 -8.18 -37.17
CA MET A 1 23.40 -8.81 -37.08
C MET A 1 23.25 -9.85 -35.96
N VAL A 2 24.31 -10.52 -35.48
CA VAL A 2 24.20 -11.57 -34.45
C VAL A 2 23.85 -11.04 -33.05
N PHE A 3 24.41 -9.89 -32.64
CA PHE A 3 24.13 -9.28 -31.32
C PHE A 3 22.65 -8.92 -31.10
N GLY A 4 21.96 -8.44 -32.14
CA GLY A 4 20.53 -8.08 -32.06
C GLY A 4 19.64 -9.30 -31.83
N ILE A 5 19.98 -10.45 -32.44
CA ILE A 5 19.21 -11.70 -32.31
C ILE A 5 19.33 -12.25 -30.88
N ILE A 6 20.53 -12.19 -30.30
CA ILE A 6 20.78 -12.67 -28.92
C ILE A 6 20.01 -11.83 -27.90
N ILE A 7 20.01 -10.50 -28.05
CA ILE A 7 19.29 -9.59 -27.14
C ILE A 7 17.77 -9.79 -27.24
N GLN A 8 17.23 -9.97 -28.45
CA GLN A 8 15.80 -10.25 -28.65
C GLN A 8 15.37 -11.56 -27.97
N ALA A 9 16.18 -12.62 -28.08
CA ALA A 9 15.90 -13.90 -27.44
C ALA A 9 15.90 -13.78 -25.91
N LEU A 10 16.85 -13.03 -25.35
CA LEU A 10 16.92 -12.75 -23.92
C LEU A 10 15.67 -12.00 -23.43
N HIS A 11 15.25 -10.92 -24.09
CA HIS A 11 14.09 -10.12 -23.67
C HIS A 11 12.75 -10.88 -23.72
N SER A 12 12.68 -12.00 -24.42
CA SER A 12 11.49 -12.86 -24.44
C SER A 12 11.38 -13.80 -23.22
N SER A 13 12.44 -13.91 -22.42
CA SER A 13 12.47 -14.79 -21.24
C SER A 13 11.90 -14.11 -20.00
N ASN A 14 10.98 -14.79 -19.32
CA ASN A 14 10.45 -14.36 -18.02
C ASN A 14 11.47 -14.52 -16.87
N LEU A 15 12.62 -15.15 -17.10
CA LEU A 15 13.65 -15.32 -16.07
C LEU A 15 14.50 -14.08 -15.86
N ILE A 16 14.41 -13.12 -16.79
CA ILE A 16 15.23 -11.92 -16.77
C ILE A 16 14.39 -10.65 -16.85
N THR A 17 14.98 -9.55 -16.41
CA THR A 17 14.38 -8.22 -16.41
C THR A 17 15.44 -7.18 -16.76
N TYR A 18 15.04 -6.04 -17.31
CA TYR A 18 15.98 -5.00 -17.75
C TYR A 18 15.35 -3.61 -17.72
N CYS A 19 16.19 -2.60 -17.50
CA CYS A 19 15.75 -1.22 -17.55
C CYS A 19 15.36 -0.84 -19.00
N PRO A 20 14.16 -0.28 -19.26
CA PRO A 20 13.72 0.04 -20.62
C PRO A 20 14.60 1.10 -21.30
N ALA A 21 15.27 1.96 -20.51
CA ALA A 21 16.25 2.92 -21.02
C ALA A 21 17.62 2.29 -21.30
N HIS A 22 17.91 1.11 -20.75
CA HIS A 22 19.21 0.42 -20.85
C HIS A 22 19.01 -1.08 -21.09
N PRO A 23 18.41 -1.49 -22.22
CA PRO A 23 17.97 -2.87 -22.45
C PRO A 23 19.12 -3.88 -22.64
N SER A 24 20.33 -3.39 -22.90
CA SER A 24 21.53 -4.23 -23.02
C SER A 24 22.03 -4.76 -21.67
N VAL A 25 21.57 -4.19 -20.54
CA VAL A 25 21.92 -4.64 -19.19
C VAL A 25 20.77 -5.44 -18.63
N VAL A 26 20.92 -6.76 -18.64
CA VAL A 26 19.91 -7.72 -18.18
C VAL A 26 20.23 -8.25 -16.78
N TRP A 27 19.17 -8.54 -16.02
CA TRP A 27 19.21 -9.05 -14.65
C TRP A 27 18.37 -10.30 -14.54
N TYR A 28 18.74 -11.21 -13.66
CA TYR A 28 17.78 -12.23 -13.21
C TYR A 28 16.63 -11.55 -12.49
N HIS A 29 15.42 -12.11 -12.66
CA HIS A 29 14.26 -11.61 -11.94
C HIS A 29 14.56 -11.61 -10.43
N PRO A 30 14.60 -10.43 -9.81
CA PRO A 30 15.06 -10.28 -8.44
C PRO A 30 14.02 -10.85 -7.48
N GLY A 31 14.50 -11.59 -6.49
CA GLY A 31 13.65 -12.17 -5.46
C GLY A 31 12.95 -11.11 -4.58
N PRO A 32 12.01 -11.54 -3.73
CA PRO A 32 11.31 -10.64 -2.83
C PRO A 32 12.31 -9.91 -1.90
N HIS A 33 12.08 -8.61 -1.72
CA HIS A 33 12.82 -7.63 -0.90
C HIS A 33 14.08 -6.99 -1.49
N VAL A 34 14.35 -7.13 -2.79
CA VAL A 34 15.48 -6.43 -3.44
C VAL A 34 14.96 -5.21 -4.23
N HIS A 35 15.40 -4.01 -3.86
CA HIS A 35 15.17 -2.80 -4.66
C HIS A 35 16.21 -2.72 -5.77
N ASN A 36 15.85 -3.06 -7.00
CA ASN A 36 16.81 -3.17 -8.10
C ASN A 36 16.84 -1.85 -8.87
N LYS A 37 17.77 -0.98 -8.48
CA LYS A 37 18.06 0.26 -9.20
C LYS A 37 18.81 -0.06 -10.49
N CYS A 38 18.61 0.76 -11.52
CA CYS A 38 19.45 0.67 -12.72
C CYS A 38 20.92 0.99 -12.36
N LEU A 39 21.88 0.31 -13.01
CA LEU A 39 23.32 0.55 -12.82
C LEU A 39 23.86 1.78 -13.57
N SER A 40 23.12 2.30 -14.54
CA SER A 40 23.52 3.52 -15.23
C SER A 40 23.49 4.69 -14.25
N ILE A 41 24.63 5.39 -14.13
CA ILE A 41 24.90 6.38 -13.07
C ILE A 41 23.81 7.46 -12.97
N ASP A 42 23.26 7.88 -14.11
CA ASP A 42 22.23 8.93 -14.18
C ASP A 42 20.80 8.39 -14.27
N CYS A 43 20.62 7.07 -14.24
CA CYS A 43 19.32 6.44 -14.39
C CYS A 43 18.62 6.24 -13.05
N LYS A 44 17.47 6.90 -12.88
CA LYS A 44 16.65 6.80 -11.65
C LYS A 44 15.57 5.71 -11.71
N ILE A 45 15.50 4.96 -12.80
CA ILE A 45 14.51 3.88 -12.99
C ILE A 45 14.92 2.70 -12.13
N PHE A 46 13.96 2.08 -11.47
CA PHE A 46 14.16 0.86 -10.67
C PHE A 46 13.09 -0.18 -11.01
N PHE A 47 13.41 -1.45 -10.79
CA PHE A 47 12.44 -2.53 -10.88
C PHE A 47 11.61 -2.58 -9.60
N CYS A 48 10.31 -2.36 -9.75
CA CYS A 48 9.36 -2.46 -8.67
C CYS A 48 8.90 -3.91 -8.51
N GLN A 49 9.24 -4.54 -7.39
CA GLN A 49 8.79 -5.90 -7.06
C GLN A 49 7.27 -6.01 -6.87
N TYR A 50 6.58 -4.92 -6.56
CA TYR A 50 5.13 -4.94 -6.34
C TYR A 50 4.36 -5.12 -7.65
N CYS A 51 4.81 -4.45 -8.72
CA CYS A 51 4.15 -4.51 -10.03
C CYS A 51 4.95 -5.22 -11.10
N SER A 52 6.13 -5.74 -10.75
CA SER A 52 7.08 -6.40 -11.64
C SER A 52 7.40 -5.58 -12.89
N LYS A 53 7.46 -4.24 -12.75
CA LYS A 53 7.76 -3.29 -13.84
C LYS A 53 8.85 -2.33 -13.46
N TRP A 54 9.59 -1.85 -14.45
CA TRP A 54 10.56 -0.77 -14.31
C TRP A 54 9.87 0.59 -14.44
N HIS A 55 10.02 1.45 -13.45
CA HIS A 55 9.49 2.81 -13.48
C HIS A 55 10.26 3.73 -12.52
N LEU A 56 9.99 5.04 -12.54
CA LEU A 56 10.58 5.98 -11.58
C LEU A 56 9.91 5.82 -10.19
N PRO A 57 10.53 6.34 -9.12
CA PRO A 57 9.89 6.43 -7.82
C PRO A 57 8.49 7.07 -7.91
N ASN A 58 7.54 6.55 -7.14
CA ASN A 58 6.15 7.03 -7.08
C ASN A 58 5.30 6.86 -8.35
N GLN A 59 5.76 6.10 -9.36
CA GLN A 59 4.98 5.77 -10.57
C GLN A 59 4.36 4.37 -10.55
N CYS A 60 4.40 3.67 -9.40
CA CYS A 60 3.78 2.36 -9.28
C CYS A 60 2.26 2.50 -9.36
N GLN A 61 1.65 1.92 -10.40
CA GLN A 61 0.20 1.91 -10.59
C GLN A 61 -0.51 0.81 -9.80
N ILE A 62 0.24 -0.17 -9.27
CA ILE A 62 -0.30 -1.09 -8.28
C ILE A 62 -0.43 -0.33 -6.98
N LYS A 63 -1.68 -0.04 -6.60
CA LYS A 63 -2.03 0.29 -5.23
C LYS A 63 -1.66 -0.94 -4.42
N ALA A 64 -0.75 -0.80 -3.45
CA ALA A 64 -0.44 -1.89 -2.56
C ALA A 64 -1.75 -2.36 -1.92
N ASP A 65 -2.17 -3.59 -2.22
CA ASP A 65 -3.31 -4.19 -1.57
C ASP A 65 -2.99 -4.30 -0.10
N LEU A 66 -3.58 -3.39 0.68
CA LEU A 66 -3.65 -3.57 2.12
C LEU A 66 -4.50 -4.82 2.34
N PRO A 67 -4.01 -5.80 3.10
CA PRO A 67 -4.91 -6.83 3.60
C PRO A 67 -6.05 -6.15 4.35
N PRO A 68 -7.25 -6.75 4.38
CA PRO A 68 -8.37 -6.21 5.14
C PRO A 68 -7.93 -5.85 6.57
N CYS A 69 -8.48 -4.76 7.12
CA CYS A 69 -8.17 -4.25 8.46
C CYS A 69 -6.77 -3.63 8.63
N TYR A 70 -5.91 -3.58 7.61
CA TYR A 70 -4.68 -2.79 7.69
C TYR A 70 -4.94 -1.34 7.25
N ARG A 71 -4.18 -0.43 7.85
CA ARG A 71 -4.20 1.01 7.54
C ARG A 71 -2.77 1.51 7.36
N PHE A 72 -2.56 2.45 6.44
CA PHE A 72 -1.30 3.18 6.38
C PHE A 72 -1.34 4.40 7.29
N CYS A 73 -0.26 4.62 8.04
CA CYS A 73 -0.07 5.89 8.74
C CYS A 73 -0.10 7.04 7.72
N PRO A 74 -0.93 8.08 7.91
CA PRO A 74 -1.03 9.17 6.93
C PRO A 74 0.28 9.97 6.81
N ARG A 75 1.14 9.96 7.84
CA ARG A 75 2.47 10.61 7.85
C ARG A 75 3.58 9.78 7.23
N CYS A 76 3.92 8.64 7.83
CA CYS A 76 5.11 7.86 7.46
C CYS A 76 4.83 6.70 6.50
N LYS A 77 3.55 6.46 6.17
CA LYS A 77 3.08 5.38 5.29
C LYS A 77 3.44 3.97 5.75
N THR A 78 3.87 3.79 6.99
CA THR A 78 4.01 2.46 7.59
C THR A 78 2.64 1.81 7.77
N MET A 79 2.58 0.52 7.49
CA MET A 79 1.38 -0.30 7.65
C MET A 79 1.12 -0.59 9.13
N ILE A 80 -0.13 -0.44 9.56
CA ILE A 80 -0.57 -0.60 10.94
C ILE A 80 -1.78 -1.53 10.97
N LEU A 81 -1.75 -2.50 11.89
CA LEU A 81 -2.91 -3.28 12.30
C LEU A 81 -3.42 -2.72 13.62
N LYS A 82 -4.74 -2.60 13.76
CA LYS A 82 -5.37 -2.23 15.04
C LYS A 82 -5.33 -3.42 15.99
N THR A 83 -4.61 -3.29 17.10
CA THR A 83 -4.49 -4.30 18.16
C THR A 83 -5.31 -3.94 19.41
N GLU A 84 -5.82 -2.72 19.50
CA GLU A 84 -6.54 -2.20 20.67
C GLU A 84 -8.02 -1.98 20.36
N ALA A 85 -8.83 -1.80 21.40
CA ALA A 85 -10.26 -1.56 21.26
C ALA A 85 -10.57 -0.20 20.61
N CYS A 86 -9.76 0.82 20.90
CA CYS A 86 -9.94 2.20 20.47
C CYS A 86 -9.48 2.44 19.01
N ASN A 87 -10.23 3.24 18.25
CA ASN A 87 -9.86 3.66 16.90
C ASN A 87 -8.81 4.80 16.86
N HIS A 88 -8.38 5.32 18.00
CA HIS A 88 -7.24 6.24 18.06
C HIS A 88 -5.94 5.44 17.95
N ILE A 89 -5.16 5.72 16.91
CA ILE A 89 -3.88 5.05 16.67
C ILE A 89 -2.73 6.02 16.86
N THR A 90 -1.77 5.65 17.71
CA THR A 90 -0.47 6.31 17.81
C THR A 90 0.56 5.55 16.99
N CYS A 91 1.04 6.15 15.89
CA CYS A 91 2.09 5.55 15.08
C CYS A 91 3.48 5.70 15.75
N HIS A 92 4.41 4.79 15.50
CA HIS A 92 5.82 4.93 15.93
C HIS A 92 6.50 6.23 15.45
N CYS A 93 6.00 6.88 14.39
CA CYS A 93 6.44 8.22 13.98
C CYS A 93 5.91 9.36 14.88
N ARG A 94 5.26 9.02 15.99
CA ARG A 94 4.64 9.90 17.00
C ARG A 94 3.53 10.79 16.45
N LYS A 95 2.81 10.30 15.45
CA LYS A 95 1.59 10.94 14.94
C LYS A 95 0.38 10.11 15.26
N HIS A 96 -0.68 10.81 15.59
CA HIS A 96 -1.97 10.23 15.92
C HIS A 96 -2.86 10.27 14.69
N PHE A 97 -3.69 9.24 14.49
CA PHE A 97 -4.64 9.20 13.39
C PHE A 97 -5.86 8.33 13.75
N CYS A 98 -6.95 8.54 13.02
CA CYS A 98 -8.18 7.77 13.15
C CYS A 98 -8.09 6.48 12.33
N TYR A 99 -8.24 5.32 12.97
CA TYR A 99 -8.27 4.03 12.29
C TYR A 99 -9.49 3.87 11.37
N TYR A 100 -10.64 4.43 11.78
CA TYR A 100 -11.92 4.27 11.08
C TYR A 100 -11.83 4.81 9.65
N CYS A 101 -11.39 6.06 9.50
CA CYS A 101 -11.39 6.80 8.24
C CYS A 101 -9.98 7.15 7.71
N GLY A 102 -8.93 7.05 8.54
CA GLY A 102 -7.57 7.45 8.18
C GLY A 102 -7.26 8.94 8.37
N ALA A 103 -8.18 9.73 8.94
CA ALA A 103 -7.97 11.15 9.21
C ALA A 103 -6.76 11.38 10.14
N GLY A 104 -6.09 12.52 9.95
CA GLY A 104 -4.80 12.86 10.54
C GLY A 104 -3.79 13.24 9.46
N PRO A 105 -2.48 13.30 9.76
CA PRO A 105 -1.84 13.04 11.06
C PRO A 105 -1.97 14.21 12.03
N TRP A 106 -2.21 13.93 13.31
CA TRP A 106 -2.18 14.91 14.39
C TRP A 106 -0.92 14.79 15.25
N ASN A 107 -0.53 15.90 15.88
CA ASN A 107 0.61 15.97 16.80
C ASN A 107 0.26 15.54 18.23
N GLU A 108 -1.00 15.70 18.60
CA GLU A 108 -1.55 15.41 19.92
C GLU A 108 -2.70 14.41 19.76
N ASP A 109 -3.09 13.77 20.86
CA ASP A 109 -4.14 12.75 20.90
C ASP A 109 -5.56 13.36 20.97
N SER A 110 -5.73 14.47 21.67
CA SER A 110 -7.00 15.19 21.84
C SER A 110 -7.78 15.41 20.54
N PRO A 111 -7.17 15.90 19.44
CA PRO A 111 -7.88 16.07 18.16
C PRO A 111 -8.47 14.77 17.60
N VAL A 112 -7.87 13.62 17.89
CA VAL A 112 -8.36 12.33 17.40
C VAL A 112 -9.62 11.92 18.15
N TYR A 113 -9.68 12.15 19.46
CA TYR A 113 -10.87 11.86 20.26
C TYR A 113 -12.05 12.75 19.91
N SER A 114 -11.81 14.05 19.65
CA SER A 114 -12.85 14.95 19.14
C SER A 114 -13.38 14.46 17.80
N HIS A 115 -12.49 14.16 16.85
CA HIS A 115 -12.86 13.62 15.55
C HIS A 115 -13.66 12.31 15.65
N LEU A 116 -13.24 11.37 16.50
CA LEU A 116 -13.96 10.09 16.70
C LEU A 116 -15.36 10.31 17.26
N SER A 117 -15.51 11.22 18.22
CA SER A 117 -16.80 11.53 18.84
C SER A 117 -17.75 12.19 17.84
N GLU A 118 -17.25 13.15 17.06
CA GLU A 118 -18.04 13.94 16.11
C GLU A 118 -18.40 13.16 14.84
N MET A 119 -17.46 12.41 14.27
CA MET A 119 -17.62 11.78 12.95
C MET A 119 -18.02 10.31 13.01
N HIS A 120 -17.69 9.63 14.11
CA HIS A 120 -17.83 8.17 14.20
C HIS A 120 -18.61 7.70 15.43
N GLY A 121 -19.23 8.62 16.19
CA GLY A 121 -20.04 8.29 17.36
C GLY A 121 -19.23 7.71 18.53
N GLY A 122 -17.91 7.96 18.57
CA GLY A 122 -17.02 7.58 19.65
C GLY A 122 -15.86 6.68 19.22
N CYS A 123 -14.97 6.40 20.16
CA CYS A 123 -13.70 5.75 19.86
C CYS A 123 -13.76 4.21 19.75
N ILE A 124 -14.84 3.59 20.24
CA ILE A 124 -15.04 2.13 20.23
C ILE A 124 -15.89 1.64 19.03
N ASN A 125 -16.47 2.55 18.25
CA ASN A 125 -17.31 2.20 17.11
C ASN A 125 -16.45 1.69 15.94
N ASN A 126 -16.36 0.37 15.76
CA ASN A 126 -15.49 -0.23 14.75
C ASN A 126 -16.03 -0.05 13.31
N PRO A 127 -15.17 0.24 12.32
CA PRO A 127 -15.59 0.31 10.93
C PRO A 127 -16.11 -1.05 10.42
N PRO A 128 -17.03 -1.05 9.42
CA PRO A 128 -17.64 -2.28 8.90
C PRO A 128 -16.64 -3.34 8.43
N ASP A 129 -15.51 -2.93 7.83
CA ASP A 129 -14.48 -3.87 7.37
C ASP A 129 -13.80 -4.58 8.54
N TYR A 130 -13.48 -3.86 9.62
CA TYR A 130 -12.91 -4.45 10.83
C TYR A 130 -13.87 -5.42 11.51
N ARG A 131 -15.16 -5.04 11.62
CA ARG A 131 -16.20 -5.91 12.18
C ARG A 131 -16.33 -7.20 11.39
N LYS A 132 -16.37 -7.11 10.06
CA LYS A 132 -16.51 -8.28 9.18
C LYS A 132 -15.28 -9.19 9.20
N TYR A 133 -14.10 -8.64 8.98
CA TYR A 133 -12.91 -9.44 8.69
C TYR A 133 -12.04 -9.75 9.91
N PHE A 134 -12.08 -8.94 10.97
CA PHE A 134 -11.29 -9.18 12.19
C PHE A 134 -12.15 -9.73 13.33
N LEU A 135 -13.32 -9.14 13.57
CA LEU A 135 -14.23 -9.60 14.63
C LEU A 135 -15.17 -10.72 14.18
N ASN A 136 -15.21 -11.01 12.87
CA ASN A 136 -16.03 -12.07 12.28
C ASN A 136 -17.53 -11.87 12.53
N GLU A 137 -17.96 -10.61 12.64
CA GLU A 137 -19.36 -10.23 12.82
C GLU A 137 -20.13 -10.30 11.49
N SER A 138 -21.45 -10.51 11.59
CA SER A 138 -22.35 -10.51 10.43
C SER A 138 -22.60 -9.08 9.93
N VAL A 139 -21.73 -8.58 9.06
CA VAL A 139 -21.87 -7.28 8.40
C VAL A 139 -22.43 -7.46 6.98
N ASN A 140 -23.44 -6.67 6.62
CA ASN A 140 -24.06 -6.71 5.31
C ASN A 140 -23.09 -6.21 4.21
N ASP A 141 -23.05 -6.89 3.07
CA ASP A 141 -22.22 -6.47 1.92
C ASP A 141 -22.55 -5.05 1.43
N LYS A 142 -23.83 -4.64 1.50
CA LYS A 142 -24.23 -3.27 1.16
C LYS A 142 -23.59 -2.23 2.08
N GLU A 143 -23.54 -2.51 3.38
CA GLU A 143 -22.93 -1.63 4.38
C GLU A 143 -21.42 -1.51 4.13
N LEU A 144 -20.78 -2.63 3.84
CA LEU A 144 -19.35 -2.67 3.51
C LEU A 144 -19.04 -1.90 2.21
N MET A 145 -19.90 -2.00 1.19
CA MET A 145 -19.75 -1.26 -0.05
C MET A 145 -19.86 0.25 0.18
N VAL A 146 -20.88 0.71 0.91
CA VAL A 146 -21.04 2.14 1.26
C VAL A 146 -19.81 2.67 1.99
N PHE A 147 -19.27 1.89 2.93
CA PHE A 147 -18.04 2.24 3.62
C PHE A 147 -16.85 2.40 2.67
N TYR A 148 -16.67 1.51 1.70
CA TYR A 148 -15.58 1.62 0.73
C TYR A 148 -15.80 2.70 -0.34
N GLU A 149 -17.05 3.09 -0.62
CA GLU A 149 -17.34 4.25 -1.46
C GLU A 149 -16.94 5.55 -0.75
N GLU A 150 -17.17 5.63 0.56
CA GLU A 150 -16.77 6.77 1.39
C GLU A 150 -15.25 6.81 1.65
N TYR A 151 -14.64 5.64 1.86
CA TYR A 151 -13.20 5.47 2.16
C TYR A 151 -12.49 4.59 1.13
N PRO A 152 -12.36 5.05 -0.13
CA PRO A 152 -11.83 4.25 -1.24
C PRO A 152 -10.38 3.81 -1.06
N GLN A 153 -9.63 4.46 -0.16
CA GLN A 153 -8.26 4.08 0.19
C GLN A 153 -8.16 2.74 0.94
N PHE A 154 -9.27 2.23 1.50
CA PHE A 154 -9.30 0.95 2.23
C PHE A 154 -9.83 -0.22 1.40
N ARG A 155 -10.26 0.03 0.16
CA ARG A 155 -10.71 -1.01 -0.73
C ARG A 155 -9.50 -1.84 -1.18
N SER A 156 -9.42 -3.08 -0.70
CA SER A 156 -8.49 -4.08 -1.27
C SER A 156 -8.97 -4.46 -2.67
N SER A 157 -8.06 -4.77 -3.60
CA SER A 157 -8.46 -5.21 -4.95
C SER A 157 -9.00 -6.64 -4.99
N GLN A 158 -9.23 -7.27 -3.84
CA GLN A 158 -9.83 -8.60 -3.71
C GLN A 158 -11.31 -8.50 -3.31
N SER A 159 -12.11 -7.91 -4.18
CA SER A 159 -13.59 -8.01 -4.16
C SER A 159 -14.11 -8.35 -5.54
#